data_AF-A0A418Y8X8-F1
#
_entry.id   AF-A0A418Y8X8-F1
#
_cell.length_a   1.000
_cell.length_b   1.000
_cell.length_c   1.000
_cell.angle_alpha   90.00
_cell.angle_beta   90.00
_cell.angle_gamma   90.00
#
_symmetry.space_group_name_H-M   'P 1'
#
loop_
_entity.id
_entity.type
_entity.pdbx_description
1 polymer ?
#
loop_
_entity_poly.entity_id
_entity_poly.type
_entity_poly.pdbx_seq_one_letter_code
_entity_poly.pdbx_strand_id
1 'polypeptide(L)' 'MRHSDVQLIGGMVLNSGRIAEMRTGEGKTLVATLPVYLNALEGKGVHVVTVNDYLARRDAAWMGKVYTFLGLTVGVVY' A
#
# COMPACT_ATOMS: atom_id res chain seq x y z
N MET A 1 -9.70 0.07 -10.01
CA MET A 1 -10.40 -0.21 -8.74
C MET A 1 -10.66 1.11 -8.04
N ARG A 2 -11.80 1.27 -7.38
CA ARG A 2 -12.13 2.46 -6.59
C ARG A 2 -12.17 2.06 -5.11
N HIS A 3 -11.47 2.80 -4.26
CA HIS A 3 -11.52 2.58 -2.81
C HIS A 3 -12.95 2.80 -2.30
N SER A 4 -13.38 1.95 -1.35
CA SER A 4 -14.58 2.21 -0.54
C SER A 4 -14.26 3.11 0.64
N ASP A 5 -15.28 3.66 1.28
CA ASP A 5 -15.10 4.60 2.40
C ASP A 5 -14.34 3.97 3.58
N VAL A 6 -14.62 2.70 3.89
CA VAL A 6 -13.90 1.96 4.94
C VAL A 6 -12.41 1.77 4.60
N GLN A 7 -12.07 1.68 3.31
CA GLN A 7 -10.68 1.61 2.87
C GLN A 7 -9.97 2.96 2.99
N LEU A 8 -10.67 4.07 2.77
CA LEU A 8 -10.15 5.42 3.03
C LEU A 8 -9.84 5.60 4.52
N ILE A 9 -10.76 5.14 5.40
CA ILE A 9 -10.55 5.15 6.86
C ILE A 9 -9.32 4.32 7.23
N GLY A 10 -9.20 3.10 6.70
CA GLY A 10 -8.02 2.26 6.92
C GLY A 10 -6.71 2.94 6.50
N GLY A 11 -6.72 3.63 5.35
CA GLY A 11 -5.58 4.41 4.88
C GLY A 11 -5.19 5.56 5.82
N MET A 12 -6.17 6.29 6.37
CA MET A 12 -5.94 7.35 7.36
C MET A 12 -5.37 6.82 8.67
N VAL A 13 -5.84 5.65 9.12
CA VAL A 13 -5.32 4.98 10.33
C VAL A 13 -3.85 4.57 10.13
N LEU A 14 -3.53 3.94 8.99
CA LEU A 14 -2.15 3.59 8.65
C LEU A 14 -1.24 4.82 8.55
N ASN A 15 -1.70 5.89 7.91
CA ASN A 15 -0.95 7.13 7.79
C ASN A 15 -0.67 7.80 9.15
N SER A 16 -1.53 7.56 10.13
CA SER A 16 -1.37 8.04 11.50
C SER A 16 -0.42 7.17 12.35
N GLY A 17 0.30 6.22 11.73
CA GLY A 17 1.23 5.31 12.41
C GLY A 17 0.55 4.28 13.31
N ARG A 18 -0.70 3.92 13.02
CA ARG A 18 -1.50 2.97 13.81
C ARG A 18 -1.82 1.70 13.02
N ILE A 19 -2.26 0.67 13.72
CA ILE A 19 -2.69 -0.60 13.13
C ILE A 19 -4.13 -0.47 12.64
N ALA A 20 -4.34 -0.64 11.33
CA ALA A 20 -5.66 -0.78 10.74
C ALA A 20 -6.09 -2.26 10.75
N GLU A 21 -6.82 -2.68 11.80
CA GLU A 21 -7.40 -4.02 11.83
C GLU A 21 -8.55 -4.12 10.83
N MET A 22 -8.39 -4.98 9.83
CA MET A 22 -9.36 -5.21 8.77
C MET A 22 -9.54 -6.72 8.59
N ARG A 23 -10.73 -7.18 8.26
CA ARG A 23 -11.03 -8.59 8.00
C ARG A 23 -10.47 -9.04 6.65
N THR A 24 -10.36 -10.35 6.46
CA THR A 24 -10.03 -10.94 5.16
C THR A 24 -11.07 -10.53 4.12
N GLY A 25 -10.63 -10.10 2.95
CA GLY A 25 -11.51 -9.64 1.88
C GLY A 25 -11.77 -8.13 1.86
N GLU A 26 -11.42 -7.38 2.90
CA GLU A 26 -11.63 -5.91 2.93
C GLU A 26 -10.63 -5.10 2.08
N GLY A 27 -9.69 -5.79 1.40
CA GLY A 27 -8.80 -5.17 0.43
C GLY A 27 -7.59 -4.45 1.02
N LYS A 28 -6.99 -5.00 2.08
CA LYS A 28 -5.77 -4.47 2.74
C LYS A 28 -4.66 -4.06 1.78
N THR A 29 -4.42 -4.84 0.71
CA THR A 29 -3.43 -4.53 -0.31
C THR A 29 -3.73 -3.23 -1.05
N LEU A 30 -4.99 -2.97 -1.40
CA LEU A 30 -5.41 -1.72 -2.04
C LEU A 30 -5.40 -0.55 -1.03
N VAL A 31 -5.75 -0.79 0.23
CA VAL A 31 -5.73 0.23 1.29
C VAL A 31 -4.32 0.79 1.49
N ALA A 32 -3.30 -0.07 1.47
CA ALA A 32 -1.91 0.32 1.65
C ALA A 32 -1.42 1.34 0.61
N THR A 33 -2.03 1.41 -0.58
CA THR A 33 -1.59 2.36 -1.62
C THR A 33 -1.77 3.82 -1.22
N LEU A 34 -2.76 4.12 -0.36
CA LEU A 34 -3.06 5.47 0.09
C LEU A 34 -1.92 6.06 0.94
N PRO A 35 -1.55 5.48 2.10
CA PRO A 35 -0.44 5.99 2.89
C PRO A 35 0.90 5.81 2.19
N VAL A 36 1.10 4.76 1.39
CA VAL A 36 2.37 4.56 0.67
C VAL A 36 2.63 5.69 -0.30
N TYR A 37 1.65 6.03 -1.15
CA TYR A 37 1.81 7.14 -2.09
C TYR A 37 2.07 8.45 -1.35
N LEU A 38 1.24 8.79 -0.36
CA LEU A 38 1.36 10.04 0.39
C LEU A 38 2.73 10.22 1.04
N ASN A 39 3.22 9.21 1.76
CA ASN A 39 4.50 9.30 2.46
C ASN A 39 5.70 9.21 1.51
N ALA A 40 5.57 8.55 0.36
CA ALA A 40 6.63 8.50 -0.64
C ALA A 40 6.91 9.86 -1.27
N LEU A 41 5.95 10.79 -1.27
CA LEU A 41 6.13 12.16 -1.78
C LEU A 41 7.21 12.95 -1.00
N GLU A 42 7.54 12.56 0.23
CA GLU A 42 8.63 13.17 0.99
C GLU A 42 10.03 12.79 0.45
N GLY A 43 10.14 11.85 -0.50
CA GLY A 43 11.41 11.40 -1.06
C GLY A 43 12.26 10.54 -0.13
N LYS A 44 11.74 10.18 1.06
CA LYS A 44 12.43 9.35 2.07
C LYS A 44 12.25 7.84 1.84
N GLY A 45 11.38 7.46 0.92
CA GLY A 45 10.99 6.06 0.67
C GLY A 45 9.95 5.54 1.67
N VAL A 46 9.27 4.46 1.29
CA VAL A 46 8.28 3.74 2.12
C VAL A 46 8.47 2.25 1.93
N HIS A 47 8.40 1.47 3.02
CA HIS A 47 8.49 0.01 2.98
C HIS A 47 7.12 -0.62 3.25
N VAL A 48 6.68 -1.49 2.33
CA VAL A 48 5.51 -2.35 2.51
C VAL A 48 5.99 -3.76 2.81
N VAL A 49 5.82 -4.20 4.05
CA VAL A 49 6.29 -5.51 4.51
C VAL A 49 5.18 -6.55 4.35
N THR A 50 5.51 -7.68 3.75
CA THR A 50 4.62 -8.85 3.64
C THR A 50 5.29 -10.07 4.28
N VAL A 51 4.53 -11.16 4.46
CA VAL A 51 5.01 -12.33 5.20
C VAL A 51 5.89 -13.29 4.39
N ASN A 52 5.98 -13.12 3.06
CA ASN A 52 6.86 -13.93 2.20
C ASN A 52 7.08 -13.27 0.83
N ASP A 53 8.10 -13.73 0.11
CA ASP A 53 8.51 -13.21 -1.20
C ASP A 53 7.42 -13.29 -2.26
N TYR A 54 6.58 -14.33 -2.21
CA TYR A 54 5.51 -14.50 -3.18
C TYR A 54 4.50 -13.35 -3.07
N LEU A 55 4.07 -13.02 -1.85
CA LEU A 55 3.15 -11.91 -1.59
C LEU A 55 3.81 -10.57 -1.91
N ALA A 56 5.09 -10.38 -1.58
CA ALA A 56 5.84 -9.18 -1.93
C ALA A 56 5.85 -8.95 -3.45
N ARG A 57 6.19 -9.97 -4.25
CA ARG A 57 6.19 -9.90 -5.72
C ARG A 57 4.82 -9.61 -6.28
N ARG A 58 3.79 -10.32 -5.80
CA ARG A 58 2.41 -10.17 -6.27
C ARG A 58 1.90 -8.76 -6.01
N ASP A 59 2.07 -8.26 -4.79
CA ASP A 59 1.53 -6.96 -4.38
C ASP A 59 2.28 -5.82 -5.07
N ALA A 60 3.60 -5.94 -5.24
CA ALA A 60 4.39 -4.99 -6.02
C ALA A 60 4.00 -4.99 -7.51
N ALA A 61 3.79 -6.15 -8.14
CA ALA A 61 3.36 -6.22 -9.54
C ALA A 61 1.95 -5.64 -9.75
N TRP A 62 1.04 -5.87 -8.79
CA TRP A 62 -0.33 -5.40 -8.90
C TRP A 62 -0.48 -3.91 -8.56
N MET A 63 -0.03 -3.49 -7.38
CA MET A 63 -0.13 -2.09 -6.93
C MET A 63 0.93 -1.20 -7.58
N GLY A 64 2.02 -1.78 -8.09
CA GLY A 64 3.06 -1.06 -8.84
C GLY A 64 2.51 -0.28 -10.02
N LYS A 65 1.45 -0.78 -10.68
CA LYS A 65 0.76 -0.05 -11.76
C LYS A 65 0.17 1.29 -11.30
N VAL A 66 -0.32 1.36 -10.06
CA VAL A 66 -0.85 2.59 -9.46
C VAL A 66 0.29 3.55 -9.16
N TYR A 67 1.35 3.05 -8.52
CA TYR A 67 2.51 3.87 -8.16
C TYR A 67 3.23 4.44 -9.39
N THR A 68 3.48 3.62 -10.41
CA THR A 68 4.14 4.07 -11.65
C THR A 68 3.28 5.02 -12.46
N PHE A 69 1.96 4.81 -12.50
CA PHE A 69 1.03 5.76 -13.10
C PHE A 69 1.11 7.15 -12.43
N LEU A 70 1.33 7.18 -11.11
CA LEU A 70 1.49 8.41 -10.33
C LEU A 70 2.95 8.92 -10.27
N GLY A 71 3.86 8.37 -11.08
CA GLY A 71 5.24 8.85 -11.21
C GLY A 71 6.22 8.33 -10.15
N LEU A 72 5.84 7.34 -9.34
CA LEU A 72 6.74 6.70 -8.38
C LEU A 72 7.42 5.46 -8.97
N THR A 73 8.60 5.13 -8.46
CA THR A 73 9.30 3.86 -8.71
C THR A 73 9.05 2.86 -7.59
N VAL A 74 9.04 1.56 -7.91
CA VAL A 74 8.80 0.48 -6.96
C VAL A 74 9.91 -0.57 -7.04
N GLY A 75 10.46 -0.97 -5.90
CA GLY A 75 11.42 -2.06 -5.78
C GLY A 75 10.87 -3.20 -4.91
N VAL A 76 11.46 -4.38 -5.03
CA VAL A 76 11.16 -5.55 -4.19
C VAL A 76 12.46 -6.19 -3.73
N VAL A 77 12.51 -6.56 -2.45
CA VAL A 77 13.64 -7.28 -1.83
C VAL A 77 13.19 -8.71 -1.51
N TYR A 78 14.08 -9.67 -1.73
CA TYR A 78 13.89 -11.11 -1.46
C TYR A 78 14.95 -11.57 -0.47
#